data_AF-A0A1Y2CS59-F1
#
_entry.id   AF-A0A1Y2CS59-F1
#
_cell.length_a   1.000
_cell.length_b   1.000
_cell.length_c   1.000
_cell.angle_alpha   90.00
_cell.angle_beta   90.00
_cell.angle_gamma   90.00
#
_symmetry.space_group_name_H-M   'P 1'
#
loop_
_entity.id
_entity.type
_entity.pdbx_description
1 polymer ?
#
loop_
_entity_poly.entity_id
_entity_poly.type
_entity_poly.pdbx_seq_one_letter_code
_entity_poly.pdbx_strand_id
1 'polypeptide(L)'
;MVLLNLKRNLFLVVFSQTVLSATVSNLSATASNYCEKVPSEATKDVDSVSKKLNISSCDAGNVYNYIVKGEEFFEDALDIKVDLNFSEQNCMKRCNDANQKLNNEFKNVNQEVIKKNSNILMELDFLTSCEEICHLTSLDVQVLKKEGIAKKVLDTTKLESKSELEKNVKRATKPCDPVSQGIVNKNPSYPYRYGFYRYTQGAGSVQTAISVVNGCGPKNNAQVSQIVGSLPYAEDFRPACNSHDICVTCHQLPRSGCDSYFKTNMKTVCSKMYEIYSGDNFFVKARKRLQKAACNITASLFADTVSLFGENAYQNTPVNTSTNCAACGVPIIKNTLYKTPFYVKK
;
A
#
# COMPACT_ATOMS: atom_id res chain seq x y z
N MET A 1 16.68 18.18 -5.05
CA MET A 1 16.38 17.53 -6.35
C MET A 1 17.18 16.25 -6.59
N VAL A 2 18.36 16.05 -5.97
CA VAL A 2 19.21 14.83 -6.14
C VAL A 2 18.82 13.66 -5.20
N LEU A 3 18.18 13.92 -4.04
CA LEU A 3 17.78 12.87 -3.08
C LEU A 3 16.55 12.03 -3.49
N LEU A 4 15.74 12.47 -4.46
CA LEU A 4 14.47 11.82 -4.84
C LEU A 4 14.63 10.74 -5.92
N ASN A 5 15.64 10.85 -6.80
CA ASN A 5 15.95 9.80 -7.77
C ASN A 5 16.74 8.63 -7.14
N LEU A 6 17.28 8.81 -5.93
CA LEU A 6 17.91 7.71 -5.18
C LEU A 6 16.87 6.70 -4.66
N LYS A 7 15.63 7.11 -4.37
CA LYS A 7 14.58 6.24 -3.77
C LYS A 7 13.99 5.21 -4.73
N ARG A 8 13.79 5.58 -6.00
CA ARG A 8 13.30 4.64 -7.03
C ARG A 8 14.36 3.60 -7.39
N ASN A 9 15.63 4.01 -7.27
CA ASN A 9 16.76 3.11 -7.31
C ASN A 9 16.91 2.34 -6.00
N LEU A 10 16.70 2.85 -4.78
CA LEU A 10 16.89 2.03 -3.57
C LEU A 10 16.00 0.76 -3.53
N PHE A 11 14.74 0.85 -3.99
CA PHE A 11 13.88 -0.34 -4.16
C PHE A 11 14.25 -1.25 -5.34
N LEU A 12 15.10 -0.78 -6.28
CA LEU A 12 15.59 -1.50 -7.47
C LEU A 12 17.14 -1.74 -7.47
N VAL A 13 17.89 -1.21 -6.51
CA VAL A 13 19.36 -1.08 -6.44
C VAL A 13 19.91 -1.62 -5.12
N VAL A 14 19.05 -2.08 -4.19
CA VAL A 14 19.43 -3.25 -3.37
C VAL A 14 19.62 -4.50 -4.26
N PHE A 15 19.19 -4.44 -5.53
CA PHE A 15 19.51 -5.44 -6.56
C PHE A 15 20.65 -4.99 -7.48
N SER A 16 21.81 -4.67 -6.90
CA SER A 16 23.09 -4.71 -7.62
C SER A 16 23.72 -6.07 -7.35
N GLN A 17 23.86 -6.87 -8.41
CA GLN A 17 24.52 -8.16 -8.43
C GLN A 17 25.90 -8.14 -7.74
N THR A 18 25.95 -8.45 -6.45
CA THR A 18 27.09 -9.17 -5.90
C THR A 18 26.79 -10.65 -6.06
N VAL A 19 27.02 -11.15 -7.28
CA VAL A 19 27.43 -12.55 -7.47
C VAL A 19 28.82 -12.67 -6.86
N LEU A 20 28.90 -12.66 -5.53
CA LEU A 20 30.01 -13.28 -4.84
C LEU A 20 29.72 -14.77 -4.95
N SER A 21 30.38 -15.40 -5.92
CA SER A 21 30.76 -16.81 -5.85
C SER A 21 31.64 -17.01 -4.62
N ALA A 22 31.01 -16.95 -3.44
CA ALA A 22 31.61 -17.37 -2.20
C ALA A 22 31.61 -18.90 -2.24
N THR A 23 32.78 -19.47 -2.51
CA THR A 23 33.09 -20.83 -2.10
C THR A 23 32.66 -20.99 -0.65
N VAL A 24 31.60 -21.77 -0.43
CA VAL A 24 31.09 -22.11 0.90
C VAL A 24 32.14 -23.01 1.54
N SER A 25 33.11 -22.41 2.21
CA SER A 25 34.03 -23.13 3.07
C SER A 25 33.21 -23.78 4.18
N ASN A 26 33.27 -25.11 4.26
CA ASN A 26 32.62 -25.93 5.28
C ASN A 26 33.05 -25.46 6.69
N LEU A 27 32.29 -24.55 7.29
CA LEU A 27 32.34 -24.32 8.74
C LEU A 27 31.72 -25.56 9.39
N SER A 28 32.56 -26.52 9.79
CA SER A 28 32.16 -27.63 10.66
C SER A 28 31.99 -27.09 12.08
N ALA A 29 30.91 -26.35 12.31
CA ALA A 29 30.47 -26.04 13.66
C ALA A 29 29.78 -27.30 14.21
N THR A 30 30.23 -27.76 15.37
CA THR A 30 29.50 -28.73 16.22
C THR A 30 28.22 -28.07 16.72
N ALA A 31 27.25 -27.88 15.83
CA ALA A 31 25.94 -27.38 16.16
C ALA A 31 25.10 -28.52 16.73
N SER A 32 24.43 -28.24 17.84
CA SER A 32 23.37 -29.10 18.38
C SER A 32 22.40 -29.50 17.27
N ASN A 33 22.22 -30.80 17.03
CA ASN A 33 21.29 -31.39 16.05
C ASN A 33 19.82 -31.19 16.46
N TYR A 34 19.44 -30.00 16.89
CA TYR A 34 18.06 -29.68 17.18
C TYR A 34 17.33 -29.39 15.87
N CYS A 35 16.54 -30.36 15.41
CA CYS A 35 15.66 -30.23 14.27
C CYS A 35 14.27 -29.88 14.77
N GLU A 36 13.85 -28.64 14.56
CA GLU A 36 12.50 -28.25 14.89
C GLU A 36 11.51 -29.00 13.99
N LYS A 37 10.36 -29.40 14.55
CA LYS A 37 9.35 -30.11 13.79
C LYS A 37 8.71 -29.15 12.79
N VAL A 38 8.65 -29.57 11.53
CA VAL A 38 7.92 -28.87 10.47
C VAL A 38 6.56 -29.54 10.24
N PRO A 39 5.50 -28.79 9.91
CA PRO A 39 4.23 -29.37 9.50
C PRO A 39 4.40 -30.29 8.28
N SER A 40 3.61 -31.37 8.20
CA SER A 40 3.75 -32.38 7.14
C SER A 40 3.63 -31.80 5.72
N GLU A 41 2.77 -30.79 5.57
CA GLU A 41 2.51 -30.04 4.35
C GLU A 41 3.71 -29.19 3.91
N ALA A 42 4.62 -28.84 4.82
CA ALA A 42 5.81 -28.04 4.55
C ALA A 42 7.01 -28.87 4.06
N THR A 43 6.93 -30.21 4.04
CA THR A 43 8.05 -31.10 3.67
C THR A 43 8.63 -30.74 2.29
N LYS A 44 7.78 -30.45 1.31
CA LYS A 44 8.22 -30.07 -0.05
C LYS A 44 8.98 -28.73 -0.06
N ASP A 45 8.56 -27.79 0.78
CA ASP A 45 9.20 -26.48 0.88
C ASP A 45 10.56 -26.61 1.58
N VAL A 46 10.66 -27.45 2.62
CA VAL A 46 11.92 -27.79 3.29
C VAL A 46 12.90 -28.48 2.35
N ASP A 47 12.43 -29.44 1.55
CA ASP A 47 13.26 -30.09 0.53
C ASP A 47 13.77 -29.08 -0.50
N SER A 48 12.94 -28.12 -0.89
CA SER A 48 13.33 -27.03 -1.79
C SER A 48 14.37 -26.12 -1.16
N VAL A 49 14.24 -25.78 0.13
CA VAL A 49 15.24 -25.02 0.90
C VAL A 49 16.57 -25.76 0.96
N SER A 50 16.54 -27.03 1.37
CA SER A 50 17.72 -27.90 1.49
C SER A 50 18.49 -27.97 0.18
N LYS A 51 17.78 -28.22 -0.94
CA LYS A 51 18.39 -28.26 -2.28
C LYS A 51 18.95 -26.92 -2.71
N LYS A 52 18.22 -25.81 -2.51
CA LYS A 52 18.63 -24.48 -2.96
C LYS A 52 19.86 -23.96 -2.21
N LEU A 53 19.96 -24.27 -0.93
CA LEU A 53 21.08 -23.83 -0.08
C LEU A 53 22.19 -24.86 0.08
N ASN A 54 21.99 -26.09 -0.42
CA ASN A 54 22.88 -27.22 -0.21
C ASN A 54 23.19 -27.46 1.29
N ILE A 55 22.12 -27.50 2.11
CA ILE A 55 22.20 -27.72 3.57
C ILE A 55 21.40 -28.97 3.96
N SER A 56 21.60 -29.47 5.19
CA SER A 56 20.86 -30.62 5.69
C SER A 56 19.34 -30.33 5.74
N SER A 57 18.52 -31.38 5.64
CA SER A 57 17.06 -31.23 5.79
C SER A 57 16.67 -30.64 7.16
N CYS A 58 17.48 -30.90 8.19
CA CYS A 58 17.30 -30.34 9.52
C CYS A 58 17.51 -28.83 9.53
N ASP A 59 18.64 -28.36 8.99
CA ASP A 59 18.94 -26.92 8.88
C ASP A 59 17.93 -26.20 7.99
N ALA A 60 17.50 -26.86 6.90
CA ALA A 60 16.46 -26.35 6.03
C ALA A 60 15.11 -26.19 6.74
N GLY A 61 14.75 -27.14 7.62
CA GLY A 61 13.56 -27.02 8.47
C GLY A 61 13.64 -25.83 9.42
N ASN A 62 14.78 -25.64 10.06
CA ASN A 62 15.02 -24.50 10.94
C ASN A 62 14.96 -23.16 10.18
N VAL A 63 15.53 -23.09 8.97
CA VAL A 63 15.44 -21.90 8.09
C VAL A 63 14.00 -21.62 7.65
N TYR A 64 13.26 -22.66 7.26
CA TYR A 64 11.85 -22.54 6.89
C TYR A 64 11.02 -21.98 8.05
N ASN A 65 11.13 -22.59 9.24
CA ASN A 65 10.38 -22.16 10.42
C ASN A 65 10.75 -20.72 10.83
N TYR A 66 12.03 -20.36 10.73
CA TYR A 66 12.49 -19.01 11.02
C TYR A 66 11.84 -17.96 10.12
N ILE A 67 11.77 -18.22 8.81
CA ILE A 67 11.10 -17.33 7.86
C ILE A 67 9.60 -17.22 8.18
N VAL A 68 8.92 -18.35 8.39
CA VAL A 68 7.47 -18.37 8.67
C VAL A 68 7.15 -17.62 9.97
N LYS A 69 7.90 -17.87 11.05
CA LYS A 69 7.69 -17.19 12.34
C LYS A 69 8.07 -15.73 12.30
N GLY A 70 9.13 -15.41 11.56
CA GLY A 70 9.50 -14.04 11.31
C GLY A 70 8.40 -13.25 10.60
N GLU A 71 7.75 -13.84 9.59
CA GLU A 71 6.65 -13.20 8.86
C GLU A 71 5.50 -12.87 9.79
N GLU A 72 5.10 -13.84 10.62
CA GLU A 72 4.06 -13.69 11.63
C GLU A 72 4.39 -12.52 12.58
N PHE A 73 5.59 -12.52 13.17
CA PHE A 73 5.98 -11.50 14.14
C PHE A 73 6.16 -10.11 13.51
N PHE A 74 6.63 -10.02 12.27
CA PHE A 74 6.81 -8.75 11.58
C PHE A 74 5.53 -8.20 10.99
N GLU A 75 4.61 -9.04 10.49
CA GLU A 75 3.26 -8.59 10.11
C GLU A 75 2.57 -7.96 11.31
N ASP A 76 2.64 -8.60 12.47
CA ASP A 76 2.12 -8.05 13.73
C ASP A 76 2.84 -6.77 14.15
N ALA A 77 4.16 -6.68 14.01
CA ALA A 77 4.91 -5.46 14.35
C ALA A 77 4.54 -4.28 13.45
N LEU A 78 4.29 -4.57 12.16
CA LEU A 78 3.96 -3.62 11.11
C LEU A 78 2.47 -3.30 11.03
N ASP A 79 1.59 -4.06 11.69
CA ASP A 79 0.20 -3.68 11.92
C ASP A 79 0.11 -2.60 13.01
N ILE A 80 0.65 -1.43 12.66
CA ILE A 80 0.55 -0.20 13.44
C ILE A 80 -0.53 0.64 12.81
N LYS A 81 -1.35 1.29 13.64
CA LYS A 81 -2.14 2.42 13.18
C LYS A 81 -1.18 3.55 12.80
N VAL A 82 -0.84 3.63 11.52
CA VAL A 82 0.01 4.69 10.98
C VAL A 82 -0.84 5.92 10.71
N ASP A 83 -0.73 6.91 11.59
CA ASP A 83 -1.27 8.26 11.43
C ASP A 83 -0.13 9.30 11.39
N LEU A 84 -0.43 10.61 11.36
CA LEU A 84 0.64 11.64 11.43
C LEU A 84 1.38 11.67 12.79
N ASN A 85 0.90 10.97 13.81
CA ASN A 85 1.61 10.76 15.07
C ASN A 85 2.48 9.50 15.05
N PHE A 86 2.65 8.87 13.87
CA PHE A 86 3.61 7.79 13.70
C PHE A 86 4.96 8.17 14.32
N SER A 87 5.38 7.35 15.26
CA SER A 87 6.65 7.47 15.94
C SER A 87 7.56 6.39 15.42
N GLU A 88 8.62 6.79 14.72
CA GLU A 88 9.70 5.91 14.30
C GLU A 88 10.19 5.07 15.48
N GLN A 89 10.37 5.69 16.65
CA GLN A 89 10.81 5.00 17.86
C GLN A 89 9.83 3.91 18.30
N ASN A 90 8.52 4.14 18.22
CA ASN A 90 7.52 3.12 18.56
C ASN A 90 7.50 1.98 17.55
N CYS A 91 7.64 2.29 16.26
CA CYS A 91 7.71 1.28 15.20
C CYS A 91 8.98 0.42 15.36
N MET A 92 10.14 1.08 15.52
CA MET A 92 11.42 0.44 15.77
C MET A 92 11.38 -0.43 17.03
N LYS A 93 10.74 0.03 18.11
CA LYS A 93 10.53 -0.79 19.31
C LYS A 93 9.75 -2.07 19.01
N ARG A 94 8.65 -1.99 18.25
CA ARG A 94 7.88 -3.19 17.87
C ARG A 94 8.68 -4.15 16.99
N CYS A 95 9.46 -3.64 16.03
CA CYS A 95 10.37 -4.47 15.24
C CYS A 95 11.45 -5.13 16.11
N ASN A 96 12.03 -4.40 17.06
CA ASN A 96 13.00 -4.95 18.02
C ASN A 96 12.38 -6.04 18.90
N ASP A 97 11.18 -5.81 19.43
CA ASP A 97 10.44 -6.79 20.23
C ASP A 97 10.13 -8.05 19.39
N ALA A 98 9.74 -7.90 18.13
CA ALA A 98 9.52 -9.01 17.20
C ALA A 98 10.81 -9.80 16.91
N ASN A 99 11.92 -9.10 16.65
CA ASN A 99 13.23 -9.71 16.45
C ASN A 99 13.69 -10.45 17.73
N GLN A 100 13.49 -9.88 18.91
CA GLN A 100 13.82 -10.52 20.18
C GLN A 100 12.99 -11.80 20.39
N LYS A 101 11.68 -11.76 20.11
CA LYS A 101 10.82 -12.96 20.13
C LYS A 101 11.35 -14.03 19.18
N LEU A 102 11.70 -13.65 17.95
CA LEU A 102 12.26 -14.57 16.96
C LEU A 102 13.59 -15.18 17.43
N ASN A 103 14.51 -14.38 17.96
CA ASN A 103 15.77 -14.89 18.49
C ASN A 103 15.57 -15.80 19.71
N ASN A 104 14.59 -15.51 20.56
CA ASN A 104 14.28 -16.36 21.71
C ASN A 104 13.70 -17.71 21.31
N GLU A 105 12.84 -17.75 20.28
CA GLU A 105 12.26 -18.98 19.72
C GLU A 105 13.37 -19.91 19.20
N PHE A 106 14.34 -19.35 18.46
CA PHE A 106 15.44 -20.09 17.83
C PHE A 106 16.74 -20.05 18.64
N LYS A 107 16.70 -19.82 19.96
CA LYS A 107 17.90 -19.67 20.81
C LYS A 107 18.78 -20.93 20.87
N ASN A 108 18.20 -22.10 20.61
CA ASN A 108 18.90 -23.40 20.64
C ASN A 108 19.46 -23.81 19.27
N VAL A 109 19.31 -22.97 18.25
CA VAL A 109 19.83 -23.21 16.90
C VAL A 109 20.90 -22.17 16.57
N ASN A 110 21.82 -22.50 15.65
CA ASN A 110 22.83 -21.56 15.19
C ASN A 110 22.17 -20.41 14.40
N GLN A 111 21.89 -19.31 15.10
CA GLN A 111 21.18 -18.15 14.54
C GLN A 111 21.93 -17.48 13.40
N GLU A 112 23.27 -17.46 13.44
CA GLU A 112 24.06 -16.84 12.37
C GLU A 112 23.85 -17.58 11.05
N VAL A 113 23.86 -18.91 11.10
CA VAL A 113 23.61 -19.77 9.94
C VAL A 113 22.18 -19.61 9.43
N ILE A 114 21.18 -19.65 10.32
CA ILE A 114 19.78 -19.49 9.91
C ILE A 114 19.54 -18.10 9.29
N LYS A 115 20.00 -17.03 9.92
CA LYS A 115 19.84 -15.65 9.41
C LYS A 115 20.50 -15.49 8.05
N LYS A 116 21.75 -15.93 7.89
CA LYS A 116 22.47 -15.90 6.62
C LYS A 116 21.71 -16.63 5.52
N ASN A 117 21.26 -17.85 5.79
CA ASN A 117 20.53 -18.67 4.83
C ASN A 117 19.16 -18.07 4.49
N SER A 118 18.46 -17.51 5.48
CA SER A 118 17.18 -16.83 5.27
C SER A 118 17.35 -15.61 4.38
N ASN A 119 18.41 -14.82 4.61
CA ASN A 119 18.72 -13.64 3.81
C ASN A 119 19.06 -14.00 2.35
N ILE A 120 19.79 -15.10 2.12
CA ILE A 120 20.06 -15.62 0.76
C ILE A 120 18.76 -15.99 0.05
N LEU A 121 17.82 -16.65 0.75
CA LEU A 121 16.57 -17.11 0.16
C LEU A 121 15.61 -15.98 -0.16
N MET A 122 15.53 -15.00 0.74
CA MET A 122 14.63 -13.86 0.62
C MET A 122 15.18 -12.80 -0.33
N GLU A 123 16.49 -12.82 -0.59
CA GLU A 123 17.26 -11.77 -1.28
C GLU A 123 17.12 -10.40 -0.59
N LEU A 124 16.91 -10.43 0.73
CA LEU A 124 16.71 -9.27 1.60
C LEU A 124 17.26 -9.61 2.97
N ASP A 125 17.82 -8.62 3.67
CA ASP A 125 18.05 -8.78 5.11
C ASP A 125 16.71 -8.71 5.83
N PHE A 126 16.22 -9.88 6.21
CA PHE A 126 14.88 -10.09 6.71
C PHE A 126 14.60 -9.28 7.99
N LEU A 127 15.61 -9.10 8.84
CA LEU A 127 15.52 -8.32 10.08
C LEU A 127 15.58 -6.81 9.79
N THR A 128 16.50 -6.39 8.93
CA THR A 128 16.62 -4.99 8.51
C THR A 128 15.37 -4.51 7.79
N SER A 129 14.63 -5.40 7.13
CA SER A 129 13.42 -5.05 6.40
C SER A 129 12.34 -4.41 7.29
N CYS A 130 12.14 -4.86 8.53
CA CYS A 130 11.15 -4.25 9.44
C CYS A 130 11.57 -2.83 9.85
N GLU A 131 12.82 -2.69 10.28
CA GLU A 131 13.40 -1.41 10.73
C GLU A 131 13.48 -0.39 9.59
N GLU A 132 13.89 -0.83 8.40
CA GLU A 132 13.94 -0.01 7.20
C GLU A 132 12.54 0.47 6.79
N ILE A 133 11.52 -0.40 6.87
CA ILE A 133 10.13 0.00 6.66
C ILE A 133 9.73 1.09 7.67
N CYS A 134 10.08 0.94 8.95
CA CYS A 134 9.81 1.97 9.97
C CYS A 134 10.50 3.30 9.64
N HIS A 135 11.77 3.26 9.26
CA HIS A 135 12.57 4.44 8.92
C HIS A 135 12.02 5.14 7.67
N LEU A 136 11.76 4.40 6.59
CA LEU A 136 11.19 4.94 5.36
C LEU A 136 9.81 5.57 5.60
N THR A 137 8.97 4.90 6.41
CA THR A 137 7.66 5.43 6.81
C THR A 137 7.80 6.72 7.62
N SER A 138 8.75 6.77 8.56
CA SER A 138 9.08 7.98 9.32
C SER A 138 9.53 9.12 8.42
N LEU A 139 10.43 8.85 7.46
CA LEU A 139 10.89 9.84 6.50
C LEU A 139 9.72 10.39 5.67
N ASP A 140 8.83 9.52 5.19
CA ASP A 140 7.66 9.95 4.43
C ASP A 140 6.72 10.81 5.30
N VAL A 141 6.48 10.42 6.56
CA VAL A 141 5.74 11.25 7.55
C VAL A 141 6.43 12.60 7.78
N GLN A 142 7.76 12.62 7.90
CA GLN A 142 8.53 13.85 8.12
C GLN A 142 8.48 14.77 6.90
N VAL A 143 8.54 14.24 5.68
CA VAL A 143 8.36 15.02 4.45
C VAL A 143 6.98 15.67 4.45
N LEU A 144 5.93 14.89 4.73
CA LEU A 144 4.55 15.38 4.83
C LEU A 144 4.38 16.48 5.90
N LYS A 145 5.11 16.38 7.03
CA LYS A 145 5.14 17.42 8.07
C LYS A 145 5.94 18.66 7.67
N LYS A 146 7.16 18.48 7.15
CA LYS A 146 8.17 19.52 6.91
C LYS A 146 7.81 20.43 5.75
N GLU A 147 7.14 19.91 4.72
CA GLU A 147 6.73 20.72 3.57
C GLU A 147 5.58 21.70 3.89
N GLY A 148 5.27 21.90 5.17
CA GLY A 148 4.33 22.93 5.62
C GLY A 148 2.89 22.64 5.23
N ILE A 149 2.61 21.46 4.64
CA ILE A 149 1.26 21.01 4.30
C ILE A 149 0.44 20.95 5.59
N ALA A 150 0.99 20.42 6.68
CA ALA A 150 0.35 20.43 8.00
C ALA A 150 -0.04 21.84 8.47
N LYS A 151 0.92 22.76 8.62
CA LYS A 151 0.69 24.07 9.26
C LYS A 151 -0.13 25.03 8.38
N LYS A 152 0.20 25.13 7.09
CA LYS A 152 -0.47 26.06 6.16
C LYS A 152 -1.90 25.60 5.84
N VAL A 153 -2.17 24.29 5.83
CA VAL A 153 -3.52 23.75 5.64
C VAL A 153 -4.34 23.84 6.94
N LEU A 154 -3.76 23.50 8.11
CA LEU A 154 -4.44 23.63 9.42
C LEU A 154 -4.98 25.04 9.66
N ASP A 155 -4.20 26.07 9.32
CA ASP A 155 -4.59 27.47 9.45
C ASP A 155 -5.69 27.87 8.45
N THR A 156 -5.78 27.19 7.29
CA THR A 156 -6.81 27.44 6.27
C THR A 156 -8.11 26.68 6.57
N THR A 157 -8.05 25.47 7.15
CA THR A 157 -9.22 24.65 7.53
C THR A 157 -9.98 25.20 8.74
N LYS A 158 -9.36 26.04 9.57
CA LYS A 158 -10.02 26.65 10.74
C LYS A 158 -11.09 27.70 10.39
N LEU A 159 -11.22 28.10 9.12
CA LEU A 159 -11.91 29.35 8.77
C LEU A 159 -13.34 29.22 8.23
N GLU A 160 -13.91 28.03 7.96
CA GLU A 160 -15.30 27.97 7.48
C GLU A 160 -16.11 26.74 7.95
N SER A 161 -16.42 26.68 9.25
CA SER A 161 -17.46 25.79 9.80
C SER A 161 -18.89 26.35 9.63
N LYS A 162 -19.18 27.08 8.55
CA LYS A 162 -20.59 27.33 8.18
C LYS A 162 -21.21 26.00 7.79
N SER A 163 -22.26 25.61 8.52
CA SER A 163 -23.13 24.44 8.33
C SER A 163 -22.91 23.72 7.00
N GLU A 164 -22.12 22.63 7.02
CA GLU A 164 -21.79 21.76 5.89
C GLU A 164 -23.05 21.33 5.10
N LEU A 165 -24.17 21.22 5.82
CA LEU A 165 -25.49 20.90 5.29
C LEU A 165 -26.02 21.98 4.32
N GLU A 166 -25.86 23.28 4.66
CA GLU A 166 -26.36 24.39 3.83
C GLU A 166 -25.59 24.52 2.50
N LYS A 167 -24.28 24.29 2.51
CA LYS A 167 -23.44 24.31 1.29
C LYS A 167 -23.75 23.11 0.38
N ASN A 168 -24.08 21.95 0.93
CA ASN A 168 -24.44 20.77 0.16
C ASN A 168 -25.83 20.91 -0.49
N VAL A 169 -26.81 21.46 0.24
CA VAL A 169 -28.16 21.72 -0.30
C VAL A 169 -28.14 22.71 -1.46
N LYS A 170 -27.36 23.80 -1.38
CA LYS A 170 -27.23 24.78 -2.48
C LYS A 170 -26.54 24.24 -3.73
N ARG A 171 -25.74 23.18 -3.60
CA ARG A 171 -25.06 22.53 -4.75
C ARG A 171 -25.98 21.57 -5.48
N ALA A 172 -26.76 20.79 -4.75
CA ALA A 172 -27.69 19.81 -5.31
C ALA A 172 -28.85 20.44 -6.11
N THR A 173 -29.21 21.69 -5.82
CA THR A 173 -30.34 22.40 -6.45
C THR A 173 -29.99 23.16 -7.73
N LYS A 174 -28.72 23.19 -8.15
CA LYS A 174 -28.35 23.82 -9.42
C LYS A 174 -28.92 23.03 -10.61
N PRO A 175 -29.38 23.69 -11.68
CA PRO A 175 -29.70 22.99 -12.92
C PRO A 175 -28.54 22.11 -13.37
N CYS A 176 -28.85 20.93 -13.91
CA CYS A 176 -27.85 19.97 -14.36
C CYS A 176 -28.40 19.10 -15.49
N ASP A 177 -27.49 18.50 -16.25
CA ASP A 177 -27.87 17.55 -17.29
C ASP A 177 -28.51 16.29 -16.68
N PRO A 178 -29.56 15.73 -17.31
CA PRO A 178 -30.25 14.55 -16.79
C PRO A 178 -29.36 13.30 -16.87
N VAL A 179 -29.57 12.35 -15.96
CA VAL A 179 -28.82 11.08 -15.89
C VAL A 179 -28.70 10.36 -17.23
N SER A 180 -29.75 10.39 -18.06
CA SER A 180 -29.80 9.73 -19.36
C SER A 180 -28.77 10.24 -20.39
N GLN A 181 -28.20 11.43 -20.18
CA GLN A 181 -27.18 12.00 -21.06
C GLN A 181 -25.74 11.65 -20.62
N GLY A 182 -25.57 11.10 -19.41
CA GLY A 182 -24.28 10.66 -18.91
C GLY A 182 -23.95 9.24 -19.38
N ILE A 183 -22.87 9.10 -20.14
CA ILE A 183 -22.43 7.82 -20.71
C ILE A 183 -21.04 7.51 -20.15
N VAL A 184 -20.92 6.36 -19.48
CA VAL A 184 -19.65 5.85 -18.96
C VAL A 184 -19.41 4.46 -19.50
N ASN A 185 -18.31 4.29 -20.22
CA ASN A 185 -17.95 3.05 -20.88
C ASN A 185 -16.88 2.31 -20.08
N LYS A 186 -17.06 1.00 -19.89
CA LYS A 186 -16.05 0.09 -19.37
C LYS A 186 -15.12 -0.35 -20.51
N ASN A 187 -13.81 -0.34 -20.30
CA ASN A 187 -12.78 -0.56 -21.33
C ASN A 187 -11.70 -1.53 -20.81
N PRO A 188 -11.18 -2.48 -21.62
CA PRO A 188 -11.88 -3.46 -22.47
C PRO A 188 -12.57 -4.56 -21.61
N SER A 189 -12.99 -5.68 -22.22
CA SER A 189 -13.66 -6.82 -21.53
C SER A 189 -12.81 -7.46 -20.41
N TYR A 190 -11.50 -7.27 -20.45
CA TYR A 190 -10.57 -7.81 -19.46
C TYR A 190 -10.09 -6.73 -18.49
N PRO A 191 -9.85 -7.10 -17.22
CA PRO A 191 -9.23 -6.20 -16.27
C PRO A 191 -7.87 -5.68 -16.76
N TYR A 192 -7.53 -4.45 -16.37
CA TYR A 192 -6.19 -3.90 -16.54
C TYR A 192 -5.28 -4.38 -15.38
N ARG A 193 -4.21 -3.64 -15.10
CA ARG A 193 -3.24 -3.92 -14.04
C ARG A 193 -3.93 -4.31 -12.73
N TYR A 194 -3.45 -5.37 -12.10
CA TYR A 194 -3.92 -5.89 -10.81
C TYR A 194 -5.41 -6.29 -10.77
N GLY A 195 -6.02 -6.60 -11.91
CA GLY A 195 -7.41 -7.06 -11.94
C GLY A 195 -8.45 -5.94 -11.84
N PHE A 196 -8.05 -4.66 -11.96
CA PHE A 196 -8.98 -3.52 -11.96
C PHE A 196 -9.34 -3.07 -13.37
N TYR A 197 -10.62 -2.79 -13.62
CA TYR A 197 -11.08 -2.34 -14.94
C TYR A 197 -10.75 -0.87 -15.22
N ARG A 198 -10.67 -0.52 -16.52
CA ARG A 198 -10.63 0.88 -16.97
C ARG A 198 -12.04 1.35 -17.32
N TYR A 199 -12.30 2.62 -17.09
CA TYR A 199 -13.52 3.28 -17.53
C TYR A 199 -13.18 4.60 -18.25
N THR A 200 -14.05 5.02 -19.15
CA THR A 200 -13.92 6.27 -19.92
C THR A 200 -15.26 6.98 -19.98
N GLN A 201 -15.23 8.30 -20.13
CA GLN A 201 -16.43 9.01 -20.56
C GLN A 201 -16.76 8.61 -22.01
N GLY A 202 -18.04 8.33 -22.30
CA GLY A 202 -18.50 7.96 -23.63
C GLY A 202 -18.51 9.16 -24.59
N ALA A 203 -18.35 8.88 -25.89
CA ALA A 203 -18.53 9.90 -26.92
C ALA A 203 -19.96 10.45 -26.88
N GLY A 204 -20.12 11.77 -26.98
CA GLY A 204 -21.42 12.44 -26.87
C GLY A 204 -21.99 12.52 -25.45
N SER A 205 -21.27 12.02 -24.43
CA SER A 205 -21.67 12.16 -23.03
C SER A 205 -21.54 13.61 -22.57
N VAL A 206 -22.51 14.08 -21.79
CA VAL A 206 -22.31 15.24 -20.92
C VAL A 206 -21.29 14.93 -19.82
N GLN A 207 -20.86 15.95 -19.07
CA GLN A 207 -19.85 15.80 -18.03
C GLN A 207 -20.32 14.84 -16.93
N THR A 208 -19.53 13.78 -16.70
CA THR A 208 -19.74 12.86 -15.58
C THR A 208 -18.58 12.95 -14.56
N ALA A 209 -18.75 12.43 -13.35
CA ALA A 209 -17.69 12.46 -12.33
C ALA A 209 -16.38 11.80 -12.80
N ILE A 210 -16.45 10.83 -13.74
CA ILE A 210 -15.26 10.18 -14.28
C ILE A 210 -14.35 11.14 -15.07
N SER A 211 -14.89 12.22 -15.64
CA SER A 211 -14.11 13.20 -16.41
C SER A 211 -13.30 14.14 -15.53
N VAL A 212 -13.66 14.23 -14.24
CA VAL A 212 -13.05 15.18 -13.31
C VAL A 212 -12.15 14.52 -12.27
N VAL A 213 -12.03 13.20 -12.25
CA VAL A 213 -11.05 12.50 -11.41
C VAL A 213 -9.62 12.82 -11.85
N ASN A 214 -8.73 12.91 -10.87
CA ASN A 214 -7.34 13.34 -11.01
C ASN A 214 -6.35 12.29 -10.49
N GLY A 215 -6.84 11.22 -9.88
CA GLY A 215 -6.01 10.18 -9.30
C GLY A 215 -5.36 10.70 -8.02
N CYS A 216 -4.13 10.27 -7.75
CA CYS A 216 -3.52 10.43 -6.43
C CYS A 216 -2.90 11.82 -6.14
N GLY A 217 -3.26 12.90 -6.82
CA GLY A 217 -2.62 14.21 -6.62
C GLY A 217 -3.61 15.38 -6.58
N PRO A 218 -3.45 16.40 -5.72
CA PRO A 218 -4.38 17.52 -5.63
C PRO A 218 -4.38 18.39 -6.90
N LYS A 219 -5.58 18.71 -7.42
CA LYS A 219 -5.76 19.50 -8.66
C LYS A 219 -5.02 20.84 -8.70
N ASN A 220 -4.86 21.50 -7.55
CA ASN A 220 -4.46 22.91 -7.50
C ASN A 220 -3.08 23.12 -6.83
N ASN A 221 -2.30 22.05 -6.66
CA ASN A 221 -0.98 22.17 -6.06
C ASN A 221 0.02 21.22 -6.74
N ALA A 222 0.78 21.76 -7.70
CA ALA A 222 1.79 21.02 -8.45
C ALA A 222 2.89 20.45 -7.54
N GLN A 223 3.28 21.19 -6.50
CA GLN A 223 4.30 20.74 -5.55
C GLN A 223 3.79 19.52 -4.77
N VAL A 224 2.60 19.59 -4.18
CA VAL A 224 2.01 18.44 -3.45
C VAL A 224 1.75 17.26 -4.39
N SER A 225 1.31 17.51 -5.63
CA SER A 225 1.18 16.44 -6.63
C SER A 225 2.52 15.78 -6.95
N GLN A 226 3.61 16.53 -7.02
CA GLN A 226 4.95 15.99 -7.25
C GLN A 226 5.43 15.16 -6.05
N ILE A 227 5.22 15.65 -4.82
CA ILE A 227 5.57 14.95 -3.59
C ILE A 227 4.80 13.63 -3.53
N VAL A 228 3.48 13.70 -3.67
CA VAL A 228 2.60 12.53 -3.58
C VAL A 228 2.87 11.55 -4.71
N GLY A 229 3.08 12.04 -5.94
CA GLY A 229 3.47 11.21 -7.09
C GLY A 229 4.86 10.58 -6.96
N SER A 230 5.71 11.06 -6.05
CA SER A 230 7.02 10.48 -5.75
C SER A 230 7.00 9.45 -4.62
N LEU A 231 5.88 9.32 -3.90
CA LEU A 231 5.72 8.31 -2.87
C LEU A 231 5.73 6.90 -3.48
N PRO A 232 6.25 5.89 -2.77
CA PRO A 232 6.09 4.49 -3.17
C PRO A 232 4.62 4.16 -3.46
N TYR A 233 4.37 3.38 -4.50
CA TYR A 233 3.04 2.92 -4.90
C TYR A 233 2.04 3.99 -5.34
N ALA A 234 2.42 5.28 -5.47
CA ALA A 234 1.48 6.34 -5.85
C ALA A 234 0.73 6.04 -7.17
N GLU A 235 1.44 5.54 -8.19
CA GLU A 235 0.82 5.12 -9.45
C GLU A 235 0.01 3.83 -9.32
N ASP A 236 0.41 2.95 -8.41
CA ASP A 236 -0.27 1.68 -8.17
C ASP A 236 -1.60 1.91 -7.43
N PHE A 237 -1.66 2.93 -6.56
CA PHE A 237 -2.86 3.37 -5.84
C PHE A 237 -3.80 4.26 -6.65
N ARG A 238 -3.42 4.67 -7.87
CA ARG A 238 -4.29 5.42 -8.78
C ARG A 238 -5.73 4.90 -8.88
N PRO A 239 -6.02 3.58 -8.95
CA PRO A 239 -7.40 3.11 -9.02
C PRO A 239 -8.19 3.34 -7.73
N ALA A 240 -7.54 3.28 -6.55
CA ALA A 240 -8.17 3.64 -5.29
C ALA A 240 -8.42 5.16 -5.20
N CYS A 241 -7.46 5.97 -5.63
CA CYS A 241 -7.60 7.43 -5.66
C CYS A 241 -8.77 7.88 -6.56
N ASN A 242 -8.95 7.26 -7.74
CA ASN A 242 -10.10 7.58 -8.60
C ASN A 242 -11.46 7.27 -7.94
N SER A 243 -11.55 6.20 -7.15
CA SER A 243 -12.77 5.88 -6.38
C SER A 243 -13.05 6.90 -5.29
N HIS A 244 -12.01 7.37 -4.60
CA HIS A 244 -12.10 8.42 -3.60
C HIS A 244 -12.50 9.76 -4.23
N ASP A 245 -11.90 10.14 -5.35
CA ASP A 245 -12.24 11.34 -6.12
C ASP A 245 -13.74 11.37 -6.44
N ILE A 246 -14.31 10.26 -6.92
CA ILE A 246 -15.77 10.17 -7.18
C ILE A 246 -16.56 10.29 -5.88
N CYS A 247 -16.18 9.56 -4.82
CA CYS A 247 -16.91 9.59 -3.56
C CYS A 247 -17.00 11.01 -3.00
N VAL A 248 -15.86 11.71 -2.96
CA VAL A 248 -15.74 13.10 -2.50
C VAL A 248 -16.47 14.05 -3.44
N THR A 249 -16.23 13.96 -4.75
CA THR A 249 -16.85 14.85 -5.75
C THR A 249 -18.37 14.76 -5.74
N CYS A 250 -18.92 13.57 -5.55
CA CYS A 250 -20.35 13.31 -5.58
C CYS A 250 -21.01 13.29 -4.20
N HIS A 251 -20.26 13.43 -3.11
CA HIS A 251 -20.77 13.30 -1.74
C HIS A 251 -21.63 12.02 -1.55
N GLN A 252 -21.21 10.89 -2.13
CA GLN A 252 -21.95 9.62 -2.01
C GLN A 252 -22.01 9.14 -0.56
N LEU A 253 -21.03 9.54 0.25
CA LEU A 253 -20.92 9.30 1.68
C LEU A 253 -20.43 10.57 2.39
N PRO A 254 -20.61 10.67 3.71
CA PRO A 254 -19.82 11.61 4.52
C PRO A 254 -18.34 11.43 4.26
N ARG A 255 -17.54 12.51 4.38
CA ARG A 255 -16.08 12.48 4.14
C ARG A 255 -15.38 11.32 4.83
N SER A 256 -15.66 11.09 6.11
CA SER A 256 -15.10 9.96 6.87
C SER A 256 -15.42 8.59 6.26
N GLY A 257 -16.60 8.45 5.66
CA GLY A 257 -16.99 7.28 4.88
C GLY A 257 -16.16 7.14 3.60
N CYS A 258 -15.97 8.22 2.85
CA CYS A 258 -15.10 8.21 1.66
C CYS A 258 -13.65 7.86 2.01
N ASP A 259 -13.09 8.47 3.06
CA ASP A 259 -11.72 8.22 3.51
C ASP A 259 -11.53 6.77 3.98
N SER A 260 -12.54 6.20 4.66
CA SER A 260 -12.55 4.79 5.07
C SER A 260 -12.55 3.83 3.87
N TYR A 261 -13.40 4.07 2.87
CA TYR A 261 -13.39 3.30 1.62
C TYR A 261 -12.07 3.46 0.87
N PHE A 262 -11.49 4.66 0.86
CA PHE A 262 -10.21 4.93 0.22
C PHE A 262 -9.08 4.09 0.81
N LYS A 263 -8.96 4.06 2.15
CA LYS A 263 -7.99 3.21 2.86
C LYS A 263 -8.18 1.73 2.52
N THR A 264 -9.43 1.27 2.54
CA THR A 264 -9.80 -0.11 2.18
C THR A 264 -9.43 -0.44 0.73
N ASN A 265 -9.67 0.49 -0.19
CA ASN A 265 -9.38 0.34 -1.61
C ASN A 265 -7.87 0.28 -1.88
N MET A 266 -7.05 1.07 -1.20
CA MET A 266 -5.59 0.96 -1.31
C MET A 266 -5.06 -0.37 -0.76
N LYS A 267 -5.58 -0.86 0.38
CA LYS A 267 -5.23 -2.21 0.88
C LYS A 267 -5.68 -3.33 -0.06
N THR A 268 -6.79 -3.12 -0.76
CA THR A 268 -7.28 -4.04 -1.81
C THR A 268 -6.31 -4.05 -3.00
N VAL A 269 -5.80 -2.89 -3.41
CA VAL A 269 -4.74 -2.79 -4.42
C VAL A 269 -3.50 -3.57 -3.98
N CYS A 270 -3.00 -3.36 -2.76
CA CYS A 270 -1.87 -4.13 -2.21
C CYS A 270 -2.10 -5.64 -2.26
N SER A 271 -3.31 -6.09 -1.88
CA SER A 271 -3.67 -7.51 -1.91
C SER A 271 -3.67 -8.09 -3.32
N LYS A 272 -4.02 -7.29 -4.34
CA LYS A 272 -3.99 -7.70 -5.75
C LYS A 272 -2.60 -7.62 -6.37
N MET A 273 -1.77 -6.68 -5.93
CA MET A 273 -0.37 -6.58 -6.36
C MET A 273 0.46 -7.79 -5.94
N TYR A 274 0.22 -8.26 -4.72
CA TYR A 274 0.97 -9.34 -4.09
C TYR A 274 0.11 -10.58 -3.86
N GLU A 275 -0.83 -10.84 -4.78
CA GLU A 275 -1.69 -12.01 -4.76
C GLU A 275 -0.82 -13.28 -4.83
N ILE A 276 -1.08 -14.22 -3.91
CA ILE A 276 -0.39 -15.51 -3.85
C ILE A 276 -1.18 -16.52 -4.67
N TYR A 277 -0.53 -17.15 -5.64
CA TYR A 277 -1.12 -18.18 -6.49
C TYR A 277 -0.71 -19.57 -6.00
N SER A 278 -1.52 -20.58 -6.31
CA SER A 278 -1.25 -21.98 -5.91
C SER A 278 0.08 -22.52 -6.42
N GLY A 279 0.54 -22.03 -7.59
CA GLY A 279 1.82 -22.39 -8.19
C GLY A 279 3.03 -21.63 -7.63
N ASP A 280 2.84 -20.64 -6.75
CA ASP A 280 3.97 -19.94 -6.15
C ASP A 280 4.74 -20.87 -5.21
N ASN A 281 6.08 -20.89 -5.33
CA ASN A 281 6.92 -21.57 -4.36
C ASN A 281 6.98 -20.79 -3.03
N PHE A 282 7.45 -21.45 -1.97
CA PHE A 282 7.58 -20.87 -0.64
C PHE A 282 8.23 -19.48 -0.61
N PHE A 283 9.37 -19.29 -1.28
CA PHE A 283 10.10 -18.02 -1.25
C PHE A 283 9.33 -16.87 -1.91
N VAL A 284 8.63 -17.18 -3.00
CA VAL A 284 7.77 -16.20 -3.67
C VAL A 284 6.60 -15.80 -2.76
N LYS A 285 5.99 -16.77 -2.06
CA LYS A 285 4.91 -16.50 -1.09
C LYS A 285 5.40 -15.62 0.05
N ALA A 286 6.54 -15.97 0.61
CA ALA A 286 7.17 -15.26 1.72
C ALA A 286 7.45 -13.79 1.36
N ARG A 287 8.12 -13.57 0.24
CA ARG A 287 8.42 -12.23 -0.29
C ARG A 287 7.14 -11.42 -0.54
N LYS A 288 6.12 -12.02 -1.16
CA LYS A 288 4.84 -11.35 -1.43
C LYS A 288 4.14 -10.90 -0.14
N ARG A 289 4.20 -11.69 0.94
CA ARG A 289 3.61 -11.31 2.24
C ARG A 289 4.28 -10.07 2.83
N LEU A 290 5.62 -10.04 2.87
CA LEU A 290 6.37 -8.88 3.34
C LEU A 290 6.09 -7.63 2.49
N GLN A 291 6.13 -7.77 1.17
CA GLN A 291 5.85 -6.66 0.26
C GLN A 291 4.41 -6.15 0.41
N LYS A 292 3.44 -7.04 0.64
CA LYS A 292 2.06 -6.68 0.95
C LYS A 292 1.95 -5.90 2.26
N ALA A 293 2.65 -6.32 3.31
CA ALA A 293 2.68 -5.60 4.59
C ALA A 293 3.25 -4.18 4.43
N ALA A 294 4.38 -4.04 3.73
CA ALA A 294 4.98 -2.74 3.41
C ALA A 294 3.99 -1.85 2.60
N CYS A 295 3.36 -2.40 1.57
CA CYS A 295 2.34 -1.69 0.79
C CYS A 295 1.14 -1.25 1.66
N ASN A 296 0.67 -2.09 2.58
CA ASN A 296 -0.44 -1.77 3.48
C ASN A 296 -0.11 -0.63 4.44
N ILE A 297 1.14 -0.52 4.89
CA ILE A 297 1.62 0.62 5.67
C ILE A 297 1.57 1.89 4.83
N THR A 298 2.14 1.87 3.62
CA THR A 298 2.11 3.03 2.73
C THR A 298 0.68 3.44 2.39
N ALA A 299 -0.20 2.48 2.12
CA ALA A 299 -1.63 2.72 1.90
C ALA A 299 -2.29 3.43 3.10
N SER A 300 -1.95 3.04 4.32
CA SER A 300 -2.49 3.65 5.53
C SER A 300 -1.98 5.08 5.72
N LEU A 301 -0.67 5.30 5.53
CA LEU A 301 -0.08 6.64 5.56
C LEU A 301 -0.71 7.56 4.51
N PHE A 302 -0.91 7.05 3.30
CA PHE A 302 -1.53 7.79 2.21
C PHE A 302 -2.98 8.18 2.53
N ALA A 303 -3.77 7.23 3.06
CA ALA A 303 -5.16 7.47 3.44
C ALA A 303 -5.27 8.53 4.52
N ASP A 304 -4.46 8.42 5.57
CA ASP A 304 -4.49 9.31 6.72
C ASP A 304 -4.02 10.72 6.31
N THR A 305 -3.05 10.82 5.40
CA THR A 305 -2.62 12.08 4.76
C THR A 305 -3.78 12.76 4.03
N VAL A 306 -4.50 12.03 3.18
CA VAL A 306 -5.66 12.57 2.46
C VAL A 306 -6.79 12.94 3.43
N SER A 307 -7.01 12.14 4.47
CA SER A 307 -8.02 12.46 5.49
C SER A 307 -7.69 13.76 6.23
N LEU A 308 -6.41 14.13 6.38
CA LEU A 308 -6.02 15.37 7.05
C LEU A 308 -6.06 16.58 6.12
N PHE A 309 -5.71 16.40 4.84
CA PHE A 309 -5.57 17.51 3.88
C PHE A 309 -6.75 17.67 2.91
N GLY A 310 -7.65 16.69 2.84
CA GLY A 310 -8.73 16.58 1.85
C GLY A 310 -9.94 17.47 2.11
N GLU A 311 -9.99 18.22 3.21
CA GLU A 311 -11.17 19.01 3.61
C GLU A 311 -11.58 20.01 2.55
N ASN A 312 -10.62 20.79 2.07
CA ASN A 312 -10.85 21.80 1.06
C ASN A 312 -11.30 21.17 -0.26
N ALA A 313 -10.81 19.98 -0.60
CA ALA A 313 -11.26 19.27 -1.79
C ALA A 313 -12.71 18.80 -1.67
N TYR A 314 -13.10 18.32 -0.49
CA TYR A 314 -14.48 17.92 -0.18
C TYR A 314 -15.45 19.12 -0.16
N GLN A 315 -15.00 20.28 0.34
CA GLN A 315 -15.84 21.47 0.34
C GLN A 315 -15.98 22.14 -1.03
N ASN A 316 -15.03 21.94 -1.95
CA ASN A 316 -15.00 22.60 -3.26
C ASN A 316 -15.26 21.60 -4.40
N THR A 317 -16.45 21.00 -4.43
CA THR A 317 -16.79 20.04 -5.49
C THR A 317 -17.18 20.73 -6.80
N PRO A 318 -16.60 20.30 -7.94
CA PRO A 318 -16.76 20.98 -9.23
C PRO A 318 -18.07 20.64 -9.97
N VAL A 319 -18.91 19.75 -9.44
CA VAL A 319 -20.11 19.25 -10.12
C VAL A 319 -21.34 19.30 -9.21
N ASN A 320 -22.53 19.21 -9.81
CA ASN A 320 -23.75 18.98 -9.05
C ASN A 320 -23.74 17.55 -8.48
N THR A 321 -23.87 17.45 -7.16
CA THR A 321 -23.77 16.19 -6.38
C THR A 321 -25.06 15.39 -6.37
N SER A 322 -26.18 15.95 -6.87
CA SER A 322 -27.47 15.29 -6.91
C SER A 322 -27.44 14.01 -7.72
N THR A 323 -28.05 12.95 -7.18
CA THR A 323 -28.15 11.66 -7.87
C THR A 323 -29.11 11.67 -9.07
N ASN A 324 -29.77 12.80 -9.34
CA ASN A 324 -30.59 13.03 -10.53
C ASN A 324 -29.80 13.71 -11.68
N CYS A 325 -28.55 14.08 -11.44
CA CYS A 325 -27.68 14.72 -12.43
C CYS A 325 -26.74 13.71 -13.08
N ALA A 326 -26.41 13.89 -14.36
CA ALA A 326 -25.47 13.03 -15.08
C ALA A 326 -24.11 12.91 -14.39
N ALA A 327 -23.64 13.99 -13.73
CA ALA A 327 -22.39 14.01 -12.98
C ALA A 327 -22.24 12.82 -12.02
N CYS A 328 -23.26 12.58 -11.18
CA CYS A 328 -23.19 11.66 -10.05
C CYS A 328 -24.30 10.60 -10.02
N GLY A 329 -25.29 10.74 -10.88
CA GLY A 329 -26.48 9.89 -10.96
C GLY A 329 -26.36 8.71 -11.92
N VAL A 330 -25.38 8.70 -12.82
CA VAL A 330 -25.16 7.58 -13.75
C VAL A 330 -24.98 6.28 -12.93
N PRO A 331 -25.73 5.19 -13.22
CA PRO A 331 -25.79 4.02 -12.34
C PRO A 331 -24.43 3.44 -11.95
N ILE A 332 -23.48 3.34 -12.89
CA ILE A 332 -22.15 2.81 -12.59
C ILE A 332 -21.35 3.71 -11.62
N ILE A 333 -21.52 5.04 -11.72
CA ILE A 333 -20.89 6.01 -10.80
C ILE A 333 -21.54 5.90 -9.43
N LYS A 334 -22.87 6.02 -9.39
CA LYS A 334 -23.67 6.03 -8.15
C LYS A 334 -23.54 4.76 -7.34
N ASN A 335 -23.51 3.60 -8.00
CA ASN A 335 -23.62 2.32 -7.31
C ASN A 335 -22.29 1.57 -7.17
N THR A 336 -21.26 1.91 -7.97
CA THR A 336 -20.05 1.08 -8.10
C THR A 336 -18.75 1.87 -7.97
N LEU A 337 -18.51 2.87 -8.83
CA LEU A 337 -17.16 3.44 -8.96
C LEU A 337 -16.68 4.21 -7.72
N TYR A 338 -17.57 4.74 -6.89
CA TYR A 338 -17.18 5.43 -5.66
C TYR A 338 -16.63 4.49 -4.56
N LYS A 339 -16.92 3.19 -4.65
CA LYS A 339 -16.52 2.18 -3.65
C LYS A 339 -15.57 1.12 -4.18
N THR A 340 -15.34 1.05 -5.49
CA THR A 340 -14.53 0.01 -6.12
C THR A 340 -13.34 0.63 -6.86
N PRO A 341 -12.09 0.16 -6.64
CA PRO A 341 -10.94 0.71 -7.35
C PRO A 341 -11.06 0.53 -8.88
N PHE A 342 -10.73 1.57 -9.63
CA PHE A 342 -10.79 1.53 -11.10
C PHE A 342 -9.84 2.51 -11.75
N TYR A 343 -9.36 2.19 -12.95
CA TYR A 343 -8.54 3.11 -13.73
C TYR A 343 -9.41 3.98 -14.65
N VAL A 344 -8.92 5.16 -14.98
CA VAL A 344 -9.53 6.04 -15.99
C VAL A 344 -8.64 6.08 -17.21
N LYS A 345 -9.21 5.83 -18.39
CA LYS A 345 -8.55 6.12 -19.66
C LYS A 345 -9.07 7.47 -20.15
N LYS A 346 -8.17 8.43 -20.23
CA LYS A 346 -8.46 9.77 -20.75
C LYS A 346 -8.52 9.75 -22.27
#